data_AF-A0A3B0IRI6-F1
#
_entry.id   AF-A0A3B0IRI6-F1
#
_cell.length_a   1.000
_cell.length_b   1.000
_cell.length_c   1.000
_cell.angle_alpha   90.00
_cell.angle_beta   90.00
_cell.angle_gamma   90.00
#
_symmetry.space_group_name_H-M   'P 1'
#
loop_
_entity.id
_entity.type
_entity.pdbx_description
1 polymer ?
#
loop_
_entity_poly.entity_id
_entity_poly.type
_entity_poly.pdbx_seq_one_letter_code
_entity_poly.pdbx_strand_id
1 'polypeptide(L)' 'MFSDMPRLNHQEQQEAAERIHQLMADGMSSGEAIALVAKEIRAKHTVKKQIDNDLK' A
#
# COMPACT_ATOMS: atom_id res chain seq x y z
N MET A 1 -9.04 3.25 -17.64
CA MET A 1 -9.55 2.58 -16.42
C MET A 1 -8.40 2.36 -15.43
N PHE A 2 -7.85 3.44 -14.84
CA PHE A 2 -6.83 3.39 -13.78
C PHE A 2 -7.38 3.98 -12.47
N SER A 3 -8.71 4.07 -12.34
CA SER A 3 -9.41 4.86 -11.33
C SER A 3 -9.46 4.20 -9.94
N ASP A 4 -8.96 2.97 -9.80
CA ASP A 4 -8.98 2.19 -8.56
C ASP A 4 -7.59 2.01 -7.94
N MET A 5 -6.57 2.65 -8.50
CA MET A 5 -5.26 2.67 -7.86
C MET A 5 -5.26 3.78 -6.80
N PRO A 6 -5.11 3.44 -5.51
CA PRO A 6 -5.03 4.45 -4.45
C PRO A 6 -3.95 5.47 -4.82
N ARG A 7 -4.34 6.75 -4.92
CA ARG A 7 -3.38 7.84 -5.13
C ARG A 7 -2.61 8.05 -3.84
N LEU A 8 -1.49 7.35 -3.73
CA LEU A 8 -0.53 7.52 -2.64
C LEU A 8 0.03 8.94 -2.67
N ASN A 9 0.11 9.59 -1.52
CA ASN A 9 0.89 10.81 -1.38
C ASN A 9 2.41 10.50 -1.46
N HIS A 10 3.25 11.52 -1.62
CA HIS A 10 4.71 11.32 -1.75
C HIS A 10 5.33 10.57 -0.56
N GLN A 11 4.80 10.76 0.65
CA GLN A 11 5.27 10.05 1.84
C GLN A 11 4.89 8.57 1.80
N GLU A 12 3.64 8.25 1.45
CA GLU A 12 3.19 6.87 1.29
C GLU A 12 3.92 6.14 0.15
N GLN A 13 4.30 6.85 -0.90
CA GLN A 13 5.17 6.30 -1.96
C GLN A 13 6.56 5.96 -1.44
N GLN A 14 7.15 6.85 -0.62
CA GLN A 14 8.44 6.63 0.02
C GLN A 14 8.40 5.42 0.95
N GLU A 15 7.40 5.36 1.84
CA GLU A 15 7.21 4.25 2.78
C GLU A 15 6.98 2.92 2.04
N ALA A 16 6.20 2.93 0.95
CA ALA A 16 5.99 1.75 0.13
C ALA A 16 7.30 1.25 -0.51
N ALA A 17 8.14 2.16 -1.01
CA ALA A 17 9.43 1.83 -1.57
C ALA A 17 10.37 1.24 -0.51
N GLU A 18 10.51 1.90 0.64
CA GLU A 18 11.32 1.41 1.76
C GLU A 18 10.86 0.03 2.23
N ARG A 19 9.54 -0.19 2.30
CA ARG A 19 8.98 -1.49 2.67
C ARG A 19 9.32 -2.59 1.65
N ILE A 20 9.22 -2.30 0.36
CA ILE A 20 9.62 -3.23 -0.71
C ILE A 20 11.12 -3.56 -0.58
N HIS A 21 11.96 -2.55 -0.37
CA HIS A 21 13.40 -2.75 -0.20
C HIS A 21 13.74 -3.60 1.03
N GLN A 22 13.04 -3.40 2.16
CA GLN A 22 13.22 -4.22 3.36
C GLN A 22 12.83 -5.68 3.10
N LEU A 23 11.67 -5.92 2.47
CA LEU A 23 11.21 -7.27 2.15
C LEU A 23 12.19 -7.97 1.20
N MET A 24 12.75 -7.25 0.24
CA MET A 24 13.82 -7.77 -0.62
C MET A 24 15.10 -8.09 0.15
N ALA A 25 15.48 -7.26 1.13
CA ALA A 25 16.63 -7.51 2.00
C ALA A 25 16.43 -8.77 2.86
N ASP A 26 15.18 -9.06 3.24
CA ASP A 26 14.79 -10.27 3.95
C ASP A 26 14.73 -11.52 3.04
N GLY A 27 15.05 -11.36 1.75
CA GLY A 27 15.11 -12.45 0.76
C GLY A 27 13.82 -12.67 -0.05
N MET A 28 12.82 -11.79 0.08
CA MET A 28 11.60 -11.85 -0.70
C MET A 28 11.83 -11.42 -2.16
N SER A 29 11.21 -12.12 -3.12
CA SER A 29 11.21 -11.70 -4.52
C SER A 29 10.53 -10.34 -4.68
N SER A 30 11.08 -9.49 -5.55
CA SER A 30 10.53 -8.15 -5.81
C SER A 30 9.05 -8.17 -6.21
N GLY A 31 8.60 -9.18 -6.97
CA GLY A 31 7.19 -9.31 -7.36
C GLY A 31 6.26 -9.62 -6.17
N GLU A 32 6.72 -10.45 -5.24
CA GLU A 32 5.98 -10.82 -4.05
C GLU A 32 5.94 -9.66 -3.04
N ALA A 33 7.08 -8.95 -2.90
CA ALA A 33 7.18 -7.75 -2.06
C ALA A 33 6.23 -6.64 -2.54
N ILE A 34 6.18 -6.38 -3.85
CA ILE A 34 5.26 -5.40 -4.44
C ILE A 34 3.80 -5.82 -4.20
N ALA A 35 3.47 -7.09 -4.40
CA ALA A 35 2.11 -7.59 -4.19
C ALA A 35 1.66 -7.45 -2.73
N LEU A 36 2.56 -7.74 -1.77
CA LEU A 36 2.30 -7.59 -0.35
C LEU A 36 2.04 -6.12 0.02
N VAL A 37 2.94 -5.21 -0.38
CA VAL A 37 2.82 -3.79 -0.10
C VAL A 37 1.57 -3.19 -0.76
N ALA A 38 1.26 -3.58 -2.01
CA ALA A 38 0.02 -3.16 -2.68
C ALA A 38 -1.23 -3.63 -1.92
N LYS A 39 -1.21 -4.84 -1.34
CA LYS A 39 -2.30 -5.36 -0.50
C LYS A 39 -2.43 -4.56 0.81
N GLU A 40 -1.31 -4.25 1.47
CA GLU A 40 -1.28 -3.42 2.69
C GLU A 40 -1.87 -2.03 2.44
N ILE A 41 -1.47 -1.39 1.34
CA ILE A 41 -1.97 -0.06 0.94
C ILE A 41 -3.49 -0.10 0.71
N ARG A 42 -3.98 -1.10 -0.03
CA ARG A 42 -5.42 -1.25 -0.28
C ARG A 42 -6.19 -1.49 1.01
N ALA A 43 -5.69 -2.34 1.91
CA ALA A 43 -6.31 -2.58 3.21
C ALA A 43 -6.41 -1.30 4.04
N LYS A 44 -5.33 -0.51 4.11
CA LYS A 44 -5.32 0.80 4.79
C LYS A 44 -6.34 1.77 4.18
N HIS A 45 -6.44 1.83 2.85
CA HIS A 45 -7.41 2.69 2.16
C HIS A 45 -8.87 2.24 2.34
N THR A 46 -9.15 0.93 2.30
CA THR A 46 -10.49 0.40 2.55
C THR A 46 -10.93 0.67 3.98
N VAL A 47 -10.04 0.47 4.96
CA VAL A 47 -10.32 0.77 6.37
C VAL A 47 -10.59 2.26 6.56
N LYS A 48 -9.76 3.15 6.01
CA LYS A 48 -9.97 4.60 6.09
C LYS A 48 -11.33 5.02 5.51
N LYS A 49 -11.70 4.47 4.34
CA LYS A 49 -12.99 4.74 3.70
C LYS A 49 -14.19 4.22 4.52
N GLN A 50 -14.02 3.12 5.25
CA GLN A 50 -15.06 2.56 6.11
C GLN A 50 -15.25 3.43 7.37
N ILE A 51 -14.16 3.82 8.02
CA ILE A 51 -14.19 4.67 9.23
C ILE A 51 -14.81 6.05 8.92
N ASP A 52 -14.44 6.65 7.78
CA ASP A 52 -15.00 7.93 7.33
C ASP A 52 -16.51 7.87 7.06
N ASN A 53 -17.05 6.67 6.80
CA ASN A 53 -18.47 6.45 6.52
C ASN A 53 -19.27 6.12 7.79
N ASP A 54 -18.63 5.54 8.81
CA ASP A 54 -19.25 5.23 10.11
C ASP A 54 -19.29 6.45 11.06
N LEU A 55 -18.54 7.52 10.75
CA LEU A 55 -18.50 8.80 11.48
C LEU A 55 -19.47 9.87 10.94
N LYS A 56 -20.33 9.53 9.98
CA LYS A 56 -21.36 10.42 9.41
C LYS A 56 -22.77 9.95 9.76
#